data_AF-A0A928ZWR0-F1
#
_entry.id   AF-A0A928ZWR0-F1
#
_cell.length_a   1.000
_cell.length_b   1.000
_cell.length_c   1.000
_cell.angle_alpha   90.00
_cell.angle_beta   90.00
_cell.angle_gamma   90.00
#
_symmetry.space_group_name_H-M   'P 1'
#
loop_
_entity.id
_entity.type
_entity.pdbx_description
1 polymer ?
#
loop_
_entity_poly.entity_id
_entity_poly.type
_entity_poly.pdbx_seq_one_letter_code
_entity_poly.pdbx_strand_id
1 'polypeptide(L)'
;MELNQDVMKAVETLEYRVTAGDVAAKTGLNISQAEAGVLALASATQAHMQVADTGDIAYEFPRQFRATLRNRYWQLRWQETWQKIWAVLFYLIRISFGIMLILAVVLVFAAIIAIQIGMQSQQDEDNRGGYRGGMGFNPWLWIGRDWFYWFSYGPQRQYGRQSHSPRGRSRQDSGKLNFLEGIYSFLFGDGDPNKDLDERRWSAIATVIRNNRGAVTAEQLAPYLDNANLNDDLEDYVIPALSRFNGRPKVSPQGDLVYYFPELQVTAKNHKPQSVPAFLKETKRRFTSASSDQVTIAIGLGTLLVVGSIYLGFIAAGWTTGFIGLIYSLCDLFLAYGIAFLGIPAIRYFWMQGQNQKIEARNTQRQNLVGKTIQRKLDYTKQFAIETIVGKDNLAYTTETDLIDQEIANRDKIDEEWRKRLESS
;
A
#
# COMPACT_ATOMS: atom_id res chain seq x y z
N MET A 1 5.91 -21.81 11.81
CA MET A 1 6.10 -20.36 11.91
C MET A 1 6.40 -19.83 10.52
N GLU A 2 5.63 -18.85 10.03
CA GLU A 2 5.88 -18.25 8.71
C GLU A 2 7.05 -17.26 8.79
N LEU A 3 8.02 -17.39 7.88
CA LEU A 3 9.08 -16.40 7.73
C LEU A 3 8.52 -15.15 7.02
N ASN A 4 8.50 -14.03 7.73
CA ASN A 4 8.01 -12.77 7.19
C ASN A 4 9.12 -12.06 6.38
N GLN A 5 8.83 -11.73 5.11
CA GLN A 5 9.77 -11.02 4.23
C GLN A 5 10.12 -9.63 4.72
N ASP A 6 9.20 -8.94 5.39
CA ASP A 6 9.41 -7.57 5.84
C ASP A 6 10.34 -7.54 7.05
N VAL A 7 10.28 -8.55 7.91
CA VAL A 7 11.24 -8.77 9.00
C VAL A 7 12.65 -9.00 8.44
N MET A 8 12.80 -9.87 7.44
CA MET A 8 14.10 -10.11 6.78
C MET A 8 14.70 -8.82 6.20
N LYS A 9 13.91 -8.03 5.47
CA LYS A 9 14.35 -6.75 4.91
C LYS A 9 14.71 -5.73 6.00
N ALA A 10 13.98 -5.72 7.12
CA ALA A 10 14.25 -4.85 8.24
C ALA A 10 15.60 -5.20 8.88
N VAL A 11 15.88 -6.48 9.15
CA VAL A 11 17.16 -6.95 9.70
C VAL A 11 18.35 -6.51 8.84
N GLU A 12 18.25 -6.64 7.51
CA GLU A 12 19.29 -6.18 6.59
C GLU A 12 19.49 -4.67 6.62
N THR A 13 18.39 -3.91 6.67
CA THR A 13 18.45 -2.44 6.72
C THR A 13 19.05 -1.95 8.05
N LEU A 14 18.89 -2.73 9.11
CA LEU A 14 19.40 -2.47 10.45
C LEU A 14 20.80 -3.10 10.68
N GLU A 15 21.49 -3.47 9.60
CA GLU A 15 22.86 -3.99 9.63
C GLU A 15 23.01 -5.25 10.50
N TYR A 16 22.01 -6.14 10.45
CA TYR A 16 22.04 -7.49 11.03
C TYR A 16 22.09 -7.56 12.56
N ARG A 17 21.93 -6.45 13.29
CA ARG A 17 21.77 -6.46 14.75
C ARG A 17 20.51 -5.70 15.12
N VAL A 18 19.53 -6.38 15.73
CA VAL A 18 18.19 -5.81 15.93
C VAL A 18 17.56 -6.20 17.25
N THR A 19 16.72 -5.32 17.78
CA THR A 19 15.73 -5.66 18.82
C THR A 19 14.36 -5.89 18.18
N ALA A 20 13.42 -6.51 18.91
CA ALA A 20 12.04 -6.65 18.45
C ALA A 20 11.40 -5.27 18.17
N GLY A 21 11.70 -4.29 19.02
CA GLY A 21 11.31 -2.89 18.84
C GLY A 21 11.86 -2.27 17.55
N ASP A 22 13.12 -2.55 17.20
CA ASP A 22 13.74 -2.03 15.97
C ASP A 22 13.02 -2.51 14.72
N VAL A 23 12.66 -3.79 14.70
CA VAL A 23 11.89 -4.38 13.61
C VAL A 23 10.47 -3.85 13.58
N ALA A 24 9.77 -3.77 14.72
CA ALA A 24 8.41 -3.25 14.80
C ALA A 24 8.32 -1.80 14.31
N ALA A 25 9.28 -0.95 14.69
CA ALA A 25 9.31 0.45 14.25
C ALA A 25 9.59 0.59 12.76
N LYS A 26 10.46 -0.28 12.21
CA LYS A 26 10.84 -0.21 10.80
C LYS A 26 9.76 -0.73 9.85
N THR A 27 9.06 -1.80 10.26
CA THR A 27 8.05 -2.49 9.45
C THR A 27 6.64 -2.01 9.75
N GLY A 28 6.43 -1.31 10.86
CA GLY A 28 5.10 -1.00 11.38
C GLY A 28 4.33 -2.26 11.81
N LEU A 29 4.99 -3.40 12.07
CA LEU A 29 4.31 -4.60 12.58
C LEU A 29 3.96 -4.44 14.06
N ASN A 30 3.01 -5.25 14.55
CA ASN A 30 2.77 -5.38 15.99
C ASN A 30 4.03 -5.97 16.66
N ILE A 31 4.38 -5.49 17.85
CA ILE A 31 5.55 -5.97 18.58
C ILE A 31 5.56 -7.49 18.77
N SER A 32 4.42 -8.10 19.07
CA SER A 32 4.29 -9.56 19.20
C SER A 32 4.60 -10.31 17.89
N GLN A 33 4.20 -9.73 16.75
CA GLN A 33 4.49 -10.29 15.43
C GLN A 33 5.96 -10.07 15.05
N ALA A 34 6.52 -8.91 15.38
CA ALA A 34 7.93 -8.61 15.16
C ALA A 34 8.83 -9.54 15.99
N GLU A 35 8.52 -9.73 17.26
CA GLU A 35 9.22 -10.65 18.16
C GLU A 35 9.16 -12.09 17.66
N ALA A 36 7.95 -12.60 17.38
CA ALA A 36 7.78 -13.94 16.83
C ALA A 36 8.52 -14.12 15.49
N GLY A 37 8.51 -13.09 14.64
CA GLY A 37 9.22 -13.11 13.36
C GLY A 37 10.74 -13.10 13.52
N VAL A 38 11.28 -12.28 14.43
CA VAL A 38 12.72 -12.23 14.74
C VAL A 38 13.19 -13.55 15.35
N LEU A 39 12.42 -14.12 16.28
CA LEU A 39 12.74 -15.41 16.91
C LEU A 39 12.69 -16.57 15.90
N ALA A 40 11.69 -16.57 15.01
CA ALA A 40 11.60 -17.54 13.92
C ALA A 40 12.80 -17.43 12.96
N LEU A 41 13.24 -16.20 12.67
CA LEU A 41 14.43 -15.96 11.85
C LEU A 41 15.70 -16.40 12.59
N ALA A 42 15.82 -16.09 13.88
CA ALA A 42 16.98 -16.42 14.70
C ALA A 42 17.18 -17.94 14.81
N SER A 43 16.11 -18.67 15.12
CA SER A 43 16.13 -20.14 15.16
C SER A 43 16.48 -20.79 13.82
N ALA A 44 16.03 -20.20 12.70
CA ALA A 44 16.31 -20.72 11.37
C ALA A 44 17.73 -20.40 10.85
N THR A 45 18.38 -19.36 11.40
CA THR A 45 19.64 -18.80 10.88
C THR A 45 20.81 -18.91 11.84
N GLN A 46 20.63 -19.59 12.98
CA GLN A 46 21.62 -19.69 14.07
C GLN A 46 22.10 -18.30 14.51
N ALA A 47 21.18 -17.35 14.61
CA ALA A 47 21.50 -16.01 15.10
C ALA A 47 21.88 -16.07 16.58
N HIS A 48 22.78 -15.18 16.98
CA HIS A 48 23.20 -15.07 18.36
C HIS A 48 22.28 -14.12 19.12
N MET A 49 21.85 -14.54 20.31
CA MET A 49 21.17 -13.72 21.30
C MET A 49 22.20 -13.00 22.18
N GLN A 50 21.98 -11.71 22.39
CA GLN A 50 22.76 -10.82 23.24
C GLN A 50 21.80 -10.17 24.25
N VAL A 51 22.10 -10.31 25.53
CA VAL A 51 21.27 -9.81 26.64
C VAL A 51 22.04 -8.72 27.37
N ALA A 52 21.45 -7.55 27.49
CA ALA A 52 22.00 -6.43 28.24
C ALA A 52 21.85 -6.63 29.76
N ASP A 53 22.59 -5.85 30.54
CA ASP A 53 22.49 -5.83 32.02
C ASP A 53 21.07 -5.51 32.53
N THR A 54 20.28 -4.78 31.72
CA THR A 54 18.88 -4.44 31.99
C THR A 54 17.91 -5.60 31.74
N GLY A 55 18.38 -6.70 31.14
CA GLY A 55 17.56 -7.82 30.67
C GLY A 55 17.01 -7.65 29.25
N ASP A 56 17.38 -6.56 28.57
CA ASP A 56 16.94 -6.27 27.19
C ASP A 56 17.68 -7.14 26.16
N ILE A 57 16.95 -7.64 25.15
CA ILE A 57 17.48 -8.63 24.20
C ILE A 57 17.70 -8.00 22.81
N ALA A 58 18.91 -8.18 22.28
CA ALA A 58 19.25 -7.94 20.88
C ALA A 58 19.67 -9.24 20.19
N TYR A 59 19.37 -9.35 18.90
CA TYR A 59 19.74 -10.49 18.06
C TYR A 59 20.77 -10.06 17.01
N GLU A 60 21.89 -10.77 16.94
CA GLU A 60 22.95 -10.60 15.94
C GLU A 60 22.84 -11.73 14.89
N PHE A 61 22.53 -11.35 13.65
CA PHE A 61 22.30 -12.23 12.52
C PHE A 61 23.54 -12.37 11.62
N PRO A 62 23.81 -13.56 11.07
CA PRO A 62 24.90 -13.72 10.12
C PRO A 62 24.60 -12.99 8.81
N ARG A 63 25.58 -12.29 8.23
CA ARG A 63 25.40 -11.50 6.99
C ARG A 63 24.90 -12.32 5.78
N GLN A 64 25.09 -13.64 5.80
CA GLN A 64 24.66 -14.55 4.73
C GLN A 64 23.37 -15.32 5.05
N PHE A 65 22.57 -14.87 6.02
CA PHE A 65 21.40 -15.62 6.49
C PHE A 65 20.39 -15.98 5.37
N ARG A 66 20.25 -15.13 4.33
CA ARG A 66 19.41 -15.44 3.16
C ARG A 66 19.85 -16.69 2.39
N ALA A 67 21.15 -16.93 2.28
CA ALA A 67 21.68 -18.11 1.59
C ALA A 67 21.31 -19.39 2.36
N THR A 68 21.39 -19.34 3.69
CA THR A 68 21.01 -20.43 4.60
C THR A 68 19.50 -20.72 4.52
N LEU A 69 18.66 -19.68 4.44
CA LEU A 69 17.20 -19.83 4.33
C LEU A 69 16.75 -20.36 2.96
N ARG A 70 17.44 -19.98 1.87
CA ARG A 70 17.07 -20.35 0.48
C ARG A 70 17.15 -21.85 0.19
N ASN A 71 17.95 -22.60 0.95
CA ASN A 71 18.05 -24.05 0.83
C ASN A 71 16.99 -24.80 1.65
N ARG A 72 16.33 -24.14 2.61
CA ARG A 72 15.40 -24.79 3.55
C ARG A 72 13.92 -24.49 3.27
N TYR A 73 13.60 -23.35 2.63
CA TYR A 73 12.20 -22.94 2.40
C TYR A 73 11.87 -22.77 0.91
N TRP A 74 11.21 -23.76 0.32
CA TRP A 74 10.68 -23.71 -1.06
C TRP A 74 9.54 -22.68 -1.21
N GLN A 75 8.80 -22.39 -0.13
CA GLN A 75 7.68 -21.43 -0.11
C GLN A 75 8.07 -20.00 -0.52
N LEU A 76 9.31 -19.56 -0.23
CA LEU A 76 9.82 -18.24 -0.64
C LEU A 76 9.96 -18.12 -2.17
N ARG A 77 10.20 -19.23 -2.89
CA ARG A 77 10.29 -19.23 -4.35
C ARG A 77 8.91 -19.17 -5.01
N TRP A 78 7.90 -19.77 -4.39
CA TRP A 78 6.54 -19.86 -4.94
C TRP A 78 5.83 -18.51 -4.94
N GLN A 79 5.94 -17.73 -3.86
CA GLN A 79 5.33 -16.39 -3.80
C GLN A 79 5.92 -15.43 -4.85
N GLU A 80 7.24 -15.46 -5.05
CA GLU A 80 7.91 -14.62 -6.05
C GLU A 80 7.58 -15.02 -7.50
N THR A 81 7.43 -16.31 -7.79
CA THR A 81 7.04 -16.79 -9.13
C THR A 81 5.56 -16.58 -9.41
N TRP A 82 4.70 -16.78 -8.41
CA TRP A 82 3.26 -16.56 -8.54
C TRP A 82 2.94 -15.08 -8.82
N GLN A 83 3.61 -14.14 -8.14
CA GLN A 83 3.46 -12.72 -8.42
C GLN A 83 3.86 -12.34 -9.85
N LYS A 84 4.91 -12.97 -10.41
CA LYS A 84 5.33 -12.75 -11.80
C LYS A 84 4.30 -13.27 -12.80
N ILE A 85 3.70 -14.43 -12.54
CA ILE A 85 2.64 -14.99 -13.40
C ILE A 85 1.42 -14.07 -13.42
N TRP A 86 0.96 -13.61 -12.25
CA TRP A 86 -0.14 -12.65 -12.17
C TRP A 86 0.18 -11.34 -12.86
N ALA A 87 1.42 -10.85 -12.76
CA ALA A 87 1.84 -9.63 -13.46
C ALA A 87 1.69 -9.75 -14.98
N VAL A 88 2.14 -10.86 -15.57
CA VAL A 88 2.01 -11.11 -17.01
C VAL A 88 0.56 -11.32 -17.41
N LEU A 89 -0.21 -12.08 -16.64
CA LEU A 89 -1.62 -12.34 -16.92
C LEU A 89 -2.44 -11.04 -16.93
N PHE A 90 -2.29 -10.19 -15.91
CA PHE A 90 -2.97 -8.90 -15.85
C PHE A 90 -2.49 -7.94 -16.94
N TYR A 91 -1.22 -8.02 -17.35
CA TYR A 91 -0.72 -7.25 -18.49
C TYR A 91 -1.38 -7.65 -19.81
N LEU A 92 -1.57 -8.96 -20.06
CA LEU A 92 -2.28 -9.46 -21.24
C LEU A 92 -3.75 -9.02 -21.24
N ILE A 93 -4.42 -9.15 -20.10
CA ILE A 93 -5.79 -8.65 -19.92
C ILE A 93 -5.85 -7.14 -20.21
N ARG A 94 -4.89 -6.37 -19.70
CA ARG A 94 -4.80 -4.92 -19.89
C ARG A 94 -4.72 -4.51 -21.36
N ILE A 95 -3.95 -5.23 -22.16
CA ILE A 95 -3.81 -4.99 -23.59
C ILE A 95 -5.07 -5.43 -24.36
N SER A 96 -5.72 -6.51 -23.94
CA SER A 96 -6.84 -7.12 -24.67
C SER A 96 -8.01 -6.15 -24.89
N PHE A 97 -8.37 -5.33 -23.89
CA PHE A 97 -9.45 -4.35 -24.02
C PHE A 97 -9.17 -3.27 -25.07
N GLY A 98 -7.93 -2.79 -25.14
CA GLY A 98 -7.53 -1.81 -26.15
C GLY A 98 -7.55 -2.41 -27.56
N ILE A 99 -7.06 -3.64 -27.71
CA ILE A 99 -7.11 -4.36 -29.01
C ILE A 99 -8.55 -4.61 -29.43
N MET A 100 -9.40 -5.08 -28.51
CA MET A 100 -10.82 -5.33 -28.77
C MET A 100 -11.54 -4.05 -29.21
N LEU A 101 -11.25 -2.90 -28.57
CA LEU A 101 -11.81 -1.61 -28.96
C LEU A 101 -11.42 -1.24 -30.40
N ILE A 102 -10.12 -1.32 -30.74
CA ILE A 102 -9.65 -1.00 -32.09
C ILE A 102 -10.27 -1.94 -33.12
N LEU A 103 -10.28 -3.25 -32.84
CA LEU A 103 -10.83 -4.26 -33.72
C LEU A 103 -12.33 -4.04 -33.96
N ALA A 104 -13.09 -3.75 -32.90
CA ALA A 104 -14.52 -3.44 -33.00
C ALA A 104 -14.76 -2.21 -33.88
N VAL A 105 -13.99 -1.13 -33.68
CA VAL A 105 -14.06 0.08 -34.50
C VAL A 105 -13.77 -0.23 -35.97
N VAL A 106 -12.70 -0.97 -36.26
CA VAL A 106 -12.31 -1.32 -37.63
C VAL A 106 -13.38 -2.18 -38.31
N LEU A 107 -13.95 -3.18 -37.61
CA LEU A 107 -15.00 -4.03 -38.17
C LEU A 107 -16.26 -3.22 -38.51
N VAL A 108 -16.72 -2.36 -37.60
CA VAL A 108 -17.90 -1.52 -37.83
C VAL A 108 -17.67 -0.61 -39.05
N PHE A 109 -16.50 0.01 -39.16
CA PHE A 109 -16.18 0.88 -40.31
C PHE A 109 -16.04 0.10 -41.61
N ALA A 110 -15.42 -1.08 -41.59
CA ALA A 110 -15.32 -1.94 -42.77
C ALA A 110 -16.71 -2.37 -43.28
N ALA A 111 -17.65 -2.68 -42.38
CA ALA A 111 -19.02 -2.98 -42.75
C ALA A 111 -19.73 -1.77 -43.37
N ILE A 112 -19.58 -0.58 -42.77
CA ILE A 112 -20.16 0.65 -43.32
C ILE A 112 -19.64 0.91 -44.74
N ILE A 113 -18.32 0.80 -44.96
CA ILE A 113 -17.72 1.01 -46.29
C ILE A 113 -18.22 -0.04 -47.29
N ALA A 114 -18.30 -1.31 -46.89
CA ALA A 114 -18.80 -2.38 -47.76
C ALA A 114 -20.24 -2.14 -48.21
N ILE A 115 -21.11 -1.68 -47.30
CA ILE A 115 -22.49 -1.31 -47.63
C ILE A 115 -22.50 -0.13 -48.62
N GLN A 116 -21.71 0.92 -48.38
CA GLN A 116 -21.66 2.10 -49.24
C GLN A 116 -21.19 1.78 -50.67
N ILE A 117 -20.20 0.90 -50.82
CA ILE A 117 -19.75 0.41 -52.14
C ILE A 117 -20.86 -0.42 -52.82
N GLY A 118 -21.54 -1.28 -52.05
CA GLY A 118 -22.68 -2.06 -52.54
C GLY A 118 -23.83 -1.18 -53.05
N MET A 119 -24.12 -0.09 -52.35
CA MET A 119 -25.16 0.88 -52.73
C MET A 119 -24.85 1.64 -54.03
N GLN A 120 -23.57 1.86 -54.38
CA GLN A 120 -23.19 2.44 -55.67
C GLN A 120 -23.42 1.51 -56.87
N SER A 121 -23.57 0.20 -56.62
CA SER A 121 -23.76 -0.82 -57.68
C SER A 121 -25.22 -1.25 -57.88
N GLN A 122 -26.16 -0.70 -57.11
CA GLN A 122 -27.58 -1.00 -57.22
C GLN A 122 -28.38 0.30 -57.28
N GLN A 123 -28.48 0.85 -58.50
CA GLN A 123 -29.66 1.61 -58.90
C GLN A 123 -30.67 0.61 -59.46
N ASP A 124 -31.91 0.77 -59.00
CA ASP A 124 -33.13 0.01 -59.30
C ASP A 124 -33.38 -1.23 -58.43
N GLU A 125 -34.17 -1.06 -57.36
CA GLU A 125 -35.51 -1.65 -57.28
C GLU A 125 -36.26 -1.19 -56.01
N ASP A 126 -37.56 -0.92 -56.19
CA ASP A 126 -38.49 -0.38 -55.20
C ASP A 126 -39.07 -1.43 -54.24
N ASN A 127 -39.44 -0.93 -53.06
CA ASN A 127 -40.60 -1.33 -52.24
C ASN A 127 -40.60 -2.69 -51.50
N ARG A 128 -40.55 -2.64 -50.15
CA ARG A 128 -41.69 -2.87 -49.22
C ARG A 128 -41.23 -3.04 -47.77
N GLY A 129 -42.01 -2.49 -46.85
CA GLY A 129 -41.73 -2.47 -45.42
C GLY A 129 -41.98 -3.77 -44.66
N GLY A 130 -41.62 -3.75 -43.38
CA GLY A 130 -41.94 -4.80 -42.41
C GLY A 130 -41.52 -4.42 -40.99
N TYR A 131 -42.49 -4.42 -40.08
CA TYR A 131 -42.39 -4.20 -38.63
C TYR A 131 -41.87 -5.46 -37.91
N ARG A 132 -41.01 -5.30 -36.88
CA ARG A 132 -40.78 -6.17 -35.69
C ARG A 132 -39.59 -5.56 -34.93
N GLY A 133 -39.51 -5.47 -33.61
CA GLY A 133 -40.21 -6.10 -32.50
C GLY A 133 -39.19 -6.08 -31.35
N GLY A 134 -39.56 -5.51 -30.20
CA GLY A 134 -38.63 -5.32 -29.08
C GLY A 134 -38.17 -6.64 -28.45
N MET A 135 -36.94 -6.61 -27.92
CA MET A 135 -36.49 -7.53 -26.88
C MET A 135 -35.65 -6.71 -25.89
N GLY A 136 -36.19 -6.48 -24.70
CA GLY A 136 -35.49 -5.76 -23.63
C GLY A 136 -34.36 -6.60 -23.05
N PHE A 137 -33.15 -6.07 -23.09
CA PHE A 137 -32.03 -6.57 -22.31
C PHE A 137 -31.98 -5.78 -20.98
N ASN A 138 -32.16 -6.47 -19.86
CA ASN A 138 -32.22 -5.87 -18.53
C ASN A 138 -30.87 -6.05 -17.82
N PRO A 139 -30.01 -5.01 -17.67
CA PRO A 139 -28.63 -5.18 -17.20
C PRO A 139 -28.48 -5.24 -15.67
N TRP A 140 -29.57 -5.31 -14.91
CA TRP A 140 -29.59 -4.97 -13.48
C TRP A 140 -29.44 -6.14 -12.50
N LEU A 141 -28.96 -7.31 -12.92
CA LEU A 141 -28.94 -8.50 -12.05
C LEU A 141 -27.56 -8.99 -11.57
N TRP A 142 -26.46 -8.25 -11.80
CA TRP A 142 -25.12 -8.68 -11.35
C TRP A 142 -24.29 -7.62 -10.62
N ILE A 143 -24.82 -6.42 -10.38
CA ILE A 143 -24.07 -5.33 -9.73
C ILE A 143 -24.30 -5.38 -8.21
N GLY A 144 -23.61 -6.31 -7.55
CA GLY A 144 -23.50 -6.34 -6.09
C GLY A 144 -22.47 -5.30 -5.58
N ARG A 145 -22.65 -4.87 -4.33
CA ARG A 145 -21.86 -3.83 -3.63
C ARG A 145 -20.36 -4.13 -3.47
N ASP A 146 -19.90 -5.33 -3.85
CA ASP A 146 -18.53 -5.83 -3.66
C ASP A 146 -17.71 -6.08 -4.95
N TRP A 147 -18.23 -5.76 -6.15
CA TRP A 147 -17.46 -5.98 -7.40
C TRP A 147 -16.15 -5.16 -7.41
N PHE A 148 -16.15 -3.96 -6.83
CA PHE A 148 -14.98 -3.08 -6.81
C PHE A 148 -13.76 -3.63 -6.03
N TYR A 149 -13.93 -4.68 -5.21
CA TYR A 149 -12.81 -5.34 -4.53
C TYR A 149 -11.92 -6.15 -5.49
N TRP A 150 -12.49 -6.79 -6.52
CA TRP A 150 -11.72 -7.56 -7.52
C TRP A 150 -10.84 -6.68 -8.40
N PHE A 151 -11.25 -5.43 -8.66
CA PHE A 151 -10.46 -4.46 -9.44
C PHE A 151 -9.31 -3.82 -8.65
N SER A 152 -9.21 -4.09 -7.34
CA SER A 152 -8.09 -3.62 -6.52
C SER A 152 -6.87 -4.54 -6.59
N TYR A 153 -6.98 -5.74 -7.17
CA TYR A 153 -5.87 -6.67 -7.41
C TYR A 153 -5.14 -6.35 -8.72
N GLY A 154 -4.56 -5.15 -8.82
CA GLY A 154 -3.50 -4.88 -9.79
C GLY A 154 -2.15 -5.39 -9.29
N PRO A 155 -1.28 -5.98 -10.13
CA PRO A 155 0.09 -6.27 -9.76
C PRO A 155 0.76 -5.01 -9.22
N GLN A 156 1.47 -5.15 -8.11
CA GLN A 156 2.28 -4.10 -7.53
C GLN A 156 3.21 -3.52 -8.61
N ARG A 157 2.90 -2.33 -9.11
CA ARG A 157 3.98 -1.44 -9.54
C ARG A 157 4.76 -1.18 -8.27
N GLN A 158 5.97 -1.72 -8.22
CA GLN A 158 6.94 -1.48 -7.18
C GLN A 158 7.23 0.02 -7.20
N TYR A 159 6.37 0.81 -6.56
CA TYR A 159 6.64 2.19 -6.21
C TYR A 159 7.78 2.09 -5.20
N GLY A 160 9.01 2.17 -5.73
CA GLY A 160 10.20 2.29 -4.93
C GLY A 160 9.98 3.41 -3.94
N ARG A 161 10.23 3.09 -2.66
CA ARG A 161 10.37 4.03 -1.54
C ARG A 161 10.67 5.43 -2.07
N GLN A 162 9.71 6.35 -1.97
CA GLN A 162 10.00 7.77 -2.05
C GLN A 162 10.73 8.15 -0.77
N SER A 163 11.99 7.75 -0.70
CA SER A 163 12.98 8.33 0.19
C SER A 163 13.10 9.79 -0.22
N HIS A 164 12.69 10.67 0.69
CA HIS A 164 12.87 12.11 0.62
C HIS A 164 14.38 12.40 0.47
N SER A 165 14.85 12.53 -0.77
CA SER A 165 16.19 13.03 -1.08
C SER A 165 16.04 14.46 -1.61
N PRO A 166 16.53 15.48 -0.91
CA PRO A 166 16.54 16.84 -1.40
C PRO A 166 17.81 17.04 -2.23
N ARG A 167 17.69 17.00 -3.57
CA ARG A 167 18.42 17.87 -4.51
C ARG A 167 18.15 17.49 -5.97
N GLY A 168 17.88 18.54 -6.74
CA GLY A 168 17.74 18.63 -8.19
C GLY A 168 18.03 17.40 -9.03
N ARG A 169 16.98 16.96 -9.74
CA ARG A 169 17.00 16.64 -11.17
C ARG A 169 15.56 16.38 -11.62
N SER A 170 15.08 17.27 -12.48
CA SER A 170 14.03 17.07 -13.47
C SER A 170 13.61 15.61 -13.66
N ARG A 171 12.47 15.24 -13.07
CA ARG A 171 11.72 14.02 -13.42
C ARG A 171 10.46 14.44 -14.16
N GLN A 172 10.67 14.97 -15.35
CA GLN A 172 9.65 15.15 -16.37
C GLN A 172 9.92 14.14 -17.49
N ASP A 173 9.96 12.85 -17.13
CA ASP A 173 9.88 11.70 -18.07
C ASP A 173 9.93 10.39 -17.27
N SER A 174 8.84 10.09 -16.56
CA SER A 174 8.63 8.75 -16.01
C SER A 174 7.51 8.08 -16.77
N GLY A 175 7.89 7.37 -17.84
CA GLY A 175 7.12 6.32 -18.50
C GLY A 175 5.75 6.75 -19.04
N LYS A 176 5.71 7.39 -20.21
CA LYS A 176 4.47 7.50 -21.00
C LYS A 176 3.92 6.08 -21.19
N LEU A 177 2.73 5.80 -20.65
CA LEU A 177 2.06 4.53 -20.83
C LEU A 177 1.94 4.24 -22.33
N ASN A 178 2.07 2.99 -22.76
CA ASN A 178 1.70 2.64 -24.13
C ASN A 178 0.21 2.92 -24.33
N PHE A 179 -0.25 3.23 -25.55
CA PHE A 179 -1.64 3.60 -25.84
C PHE A 179 -2.66 2.60 -25.26
N LEU A 180 -2.41 1.30 -25.42
CA LEU A 180 -3.28 0.23 -24.88
C LEU A 180 -3.29 0.18 -23.34
N GLU A 181 -2.16 0.48 -22.72
CA GLU A 181 -2.06 0.63 -21.26
C GLU A 181 -2.74 1.92 -20.78
N GLY A 182 -2.71 2.98 -21.59
CA GLY A 182 -3.47 4.21 -21.39
C GLY A 182 -4.98 3.97 -21.44
N ILE A 183 -5.47 3.17 -22.41
CA ILE A 183 -6.88 2.74 -22.47
C ILE A 183 -7.28 1.99 -21.20
N TYR A 184 -6.45 1.05 -20.74
CA TYR A 184 -6.75 0.34 -19.50
C TYR A 184 -6.74 1.27 -18.28
N SER A 185 -5.76 2.16 -18.17
CA SER A 185 -5.68 3.14 -17.09
C SER A 185 -6.89 4.08 -17.11
N PHE A 186 -7.38 4.46 -18.30
CA PHE A 186 -8.64 5.16 -18.47
C PHE A 186 -9.85 4.29 -18.02
N LEU A 187 -9.92 3.02 -18.43
CA LEU A 187 -11.07 2.15 -18.16
C LEU A 187 -11.18 1.68 -16.69
N PHE A 188 -10.06 1.40 -16.03
CA PHE A 188 -10.02 0.84 -14.67
C PHE A 188 -9.26 1.68 -13.63
N GLY A 189 -8.39 2.60 -14.06
CA GLY A 189 -7.50 3.35 -13.17
C GLY A 189 -6.20 2.59 -12.83
N ASP A 190 -5.39 3.17 -11.95
CA ASP A 190 -4.07 2.64 -11.58
C ASP A 190 -4.01 2.05 -10.15
N GLY A 191 -5.17 1.85 -9.52
CA GLY A 191 -5.29 1.36 -8.16
C GLY A 191 -5.27 2.47 -7.10
N ASP A 192 -5.39 2.06 -5.83
CA ASP A 192 -5.39 2.99 -4.70
C ASP A 192 -3.94 3.40 -4.31
N PRO A 193 -3.58 4.70 -4.37
CA PRO A 193 -2.27 5.19 -3.94
C PRO A 193 -2.03 5.08 -2.43
N ASN A 194 -3.06 4.75 -1.64
CA ASN A 194 -2.98 4.65 -0.19
C ASN A 194 -3.05 3.21 0.34
N LYS A 195 -2.72 2.20 -0.48
CA LYS A 195 -2.71 0.79 -0.02
C LYS A 195 -1.74 0.52 1.13
N ASP A 196 -0.64 1.26 1.16
CA ASP A 196 0.42 1.19 2.17
C ASP A 196 0.17 2.14 3.36
N LEU A 197 -1.02 2.74 3.45
CA LEU A 197 -1.31 3.78 4.43
C LEU A 197 -1.17 3.29 5.87
N ASP A 198 -1.63 2.06 6.17
CA ASP A 198 -1.47 1.51 7.51
C ASP A 198 0.00 1.26 7.84
N GLU A 199 0.78 0.66 6.94
CA GLU A 199 2.22 0.48 7.14
C GLU A 199 2.91 1.82 7.41
N ARG A 200 2.62 2.85 6.58
CA ARG A 200 3.12 4.22 6.77
C ARG A 200 2.68 4.84 8.09
N ARG A 201 1.42 4.66 8.49
CA ARG A 201 0.85 5.15 9.74
C ARG A 201 1.63 4.60 10.93
N TRP A 202 1.77 3.29 11.00
CA TRP A 202 2.33 2.63 12.16
C TRP A 202 3.84 2.81 12.23
N SER A 203 4.52 2.82 11.09
CA SER A 203 5.94 3.21 11.05
C SER A 203 6.13 4.67 11.49
N ALA A 204 5.29 5.61 11.05
CA ALA A 204 5.34 7.00 11.50
C ALA A 204 5.11 7.14 13.02
N ILE A 205 4.08 6.48 13.56
CA ILE A 205 3.79 6.46 15.01
C ILE A 205 5.00 5.92 15.79
N ALA A 206 5.55 4.77 15.38
CA ALA A 206 6.72 4.20 16.05
C ALA A 206 7.93 5.14 15.98
N THR A 207 8.09 5.88 14.89
CA THR A 207 9.18 6.85 14.72
C THR A 207 8.97 8.08 15.60
N VAL A 208 7.74 8.58 15.75
CA VAL A 208 7.40 9.64 16.72
C VAL A 208 7.72 9.17 18.13
N ILE A 209 7.30 7.97 18.51
CA ILE A 209 7.58 7.40 19.84
C ILE A 209 9.09 7.33 20.08
N ARG A 210 9.86 6.81 19.11
CA ARG A 210 11.32 6.71 19.21
C ARG A 210 12.02 8.07 19.28
N ASN A 211 11.59 9.02 18.47
CA ASN A 211 12.13 10.39 18.51
C ASN A 211 11.92 11.07 19.88
N ASN A 212 10.93 10.62 20.65
CA ASN A 212 10.67 11.06 22.02
C ASN A 212 11.17 10.05 23.08
N ARG A 213 12.13 9.18 22.74
CA ARG A 213 12.71 8.15 23.64
C ARG A 213 11.66 7.27 24.32
N GLY A 214 10.67 6.85 23.54
CA GLY A 214 9.64 5.91 23.96
C GLY A 214 8.55 6.46 24.86
N ALA A 215 8.51 7.75 25.18
CA ALA A 215 7.42 8.35 25.94
C ALA A 215 6.76 9.48 25.15
N VAL A 216 5.43 9.49 25.04
CA VAL A 216 4.66 10.46 24.26
C VAL A 216 3.33 10.80 24.93
N THR A 217 2.78 11.95 24.55
CA THR A 217 1.41 12.35 24.90
C THR A 217 0.43 11.97 23.80
N ALA A 218 -0.87 11.92 24.11
CA ALA A 218 -1.90 11.62 23.12
C ALA A 218 -1.91 12.64 21.96
N GLU A 219 -1.67 13.91 22.27
CA GLU A 219 -1.64 15.01 21.30
C GLU A 219 -0.50 14.85 20.28
N GLN A 220 0.61 14.23 20.66
CA GLN A 220 1.72 13.95 19.72
C GLN A 220 1.36 12.84 18.72
N LEU A 221 0.49 11.90 19.10
CA LEU A 221 0.06 10.78 18.24
C LEU A 221 -1.22 11.08 17.45
N ALA A 222 -2.06 11.99 17.94
CA ALA A 222 -3.32 12.38 17.34
C ALA A 222 -3.28 12.62 15.81
N PRO A 223 -2.27 13.31 15.23
CA PRO A 223 -2.22 13.55 13.78
C PRO A 223 -2.05 12.28 12.91
N TYR A 224 -1.76 11.12 13.50
CA TYR A 224 -1.55 9.85 12.79
C TYR A 224 -2.65 8.83 13.05
N LEU A 225 -3.43 9.02 14.11
CA LEU A 225 -4.49 8.11 14.55
C LEU A 225 -5.83 8.50 13.92
N ASP A 226 -6.70 7.50 13.77
CA ASP A 226 -8.06 7.74 13.26
C ASP A 226 -8.97 8.24 14.39
N ASN A 227 -9.92 9.11 14.02
CA ASN A 227 -10.91 9.69 14.93
C ASN A 227 -10.33 10.47 16.12
N ALA A 228 -9.07 10.88 16.06
CA ALA A 228 -8.47 11.72 17.09
C ALA A 228 -9.23 13.05 17.21
N ASN A 229 -9.70 13.35 18.42
CA ASN A 229 -10.40 14.58 18.75
C ASN A 229 -9.80 15.15 20.04
N LEU A 230 -9.05 16.25 19.91
CA LEU A 230 -8.38 16.89 21.04
C LEU A 230 -9.32 17.78 21.88
N ASN A 231 -10.58 17.94 21.45
CA ASN A 231 -11.59 18.66 22.22
C ASN A 231 -12.37 17.73 23.15
N ASP A 232 -12.20 16.42 22.98
CA ASP A 232 -12.76 15.42 23.89
C ASP A 232 -11.70 15.11 24.95
N ASP A 233 -12.13 14.96 26.20
CA ASP A 233 -11.26 14.54 27.30
C ASP A 233 -10.91 13.04 27.18
N LEU A 234 -11.59 12.31 26.28
CA LEU A 234 -11.35 10.90 25.99
C LEU A 234 -10.16 10.72 25.04
N GLU A 235 -9.10 10.09 25.55
CA GLU A 235 -7.88 9.75 24.80
C GLU A 235 -7.92 8.32 24.19
N ASP A 236 -9.12 7.74 24.04
CA ASP A 236 -9.35 6.36 23.58
C ASP A 236 -8.72 6.05 22.21
N TYR A 237 -8.55 7.08 21.38
CA TYR A 237 -7.90 6.97 20.07
C TYR A 237 -6.45 6.46 20.16
N VAL A 238 -5.80 6.54 21.33
CA VAL A 238 -4.43 6.05 21.58
C VAL A 238 -4.37 4.54 21.80
N ILE A 239 -5.47 3.89 22.21
CA ILE A 239 -5.53 2.46 22.55
C ILE A 239 -4.95 1.55 21.45
N PRO A 240 -5.24 1.75 20.15
CA PRO A 240 -4.63 0.96 19.09
C PRO A 240 -3.10 1.01 19.08
N ALA A 241 -2.50 2.17 19.38
CA ALA A 241 -1.05 2.30 19.49
C ALA A 241 -0.49 1.56 20.72
N LEU A 242 -1.17 1.65 21.87
CA LEU A 242 -0.81 0.91 23.08
C LEU A 242 -0.83 -0.60 22.83
N SER A 243 -1.90 -1.10 22.21
CA SER A 243 -2.03 -2.52 21.89
C SER A 243 -0.96 -2.99 20.90
N ARG A 244 -0.61 -2.16 19.90
CA ARG A 244 0.30 -2.54 18.83
C ARG A 244 1.77 -2.52 19.24
N PHE A 245 2.17 -1.59 20.09
CA PHE A 245 3.56 -1.40 20.54
C PHE A 245 3.77 -1.70 22.03
N ASN A 246 2.82 -2.40 22.66
CA ASN A 246 2.85 -2.74 24.09
C ASN A 246 3.08 -1.52 25.00
N GLY A 247 2.41 -0.42 24.66
CA GLY A 247 2.47 0.84 25.41
C GLY A 247 1.65 0.78 26.70
N ARG A 248 2.06 1.56 27.70
CA ARG A 248 1.42 1.62 29.01
C ARG A 248 1.09 3.07 29.38
N PRO A 249 -0.14 3.34 29.86
CA PRO A 249 -0.49 4.66 30.37
C PRO A 249 0.10 4.90 31.76
N LYS A 250 0.42 6.16 32.04
CA LYS A 250 0.81 6.66 33.35
C LYS A 250 0.10 7.97 33.62
N VAL A 251 -0.45 8.10 34.82
CA VAL A 251 -1.19 9.29 35.26
C VAL A 251 -0.25 10.20 36.03
N SER A 252 -0.22 11.48 35.67
CA SER A 252 0.49 12.53 36.40
C SER A 252 -0.22 12.86 37.72
N PRO A 253 0.46 13.46 38.71
CA PRO A 253 -0.19 13.94 39.93
C PRO A 253 -1.35 14.90 39.70
N GLN A 254 -1.38 15.57 38.54
CA GLN A 254 -2.41 16.50 38.12
C GLN A 254 -3.56 15.83 37.34
N GLY A 255 -3.50 14.51 37.14
CA GLY A 255 -4.51 13.74 36.41
C GLY A 255 -4.29 13.66 34.90
N ASP A 256 -3.15 14.13 34.37
CA ASP A 256 -2.85 14.02 32.94
C ASP A 256 -2.35 12.62 32.58
N LEU A 257 -2.69 12.13 31.39
CA LEU A 257 -2.18 10.87 30.85
C LEU A 257 -0.93 11.08 29.99
N VAL A 258 0.06 10.22 30.20
CA VAL A 258 1.25 10.05 29.37
C VAL A 258 1.41 8.57 29.05
N TYR A 259 1.92 8.27 27.86
CA TYR A 259 2.10 6.90 27.40
C TYR A 259 3.57 6.61 27.16
N TYR A 260 4.07 5.54 27.75
CA TYR A 260 5.43 5.07 27.51
C TYR A 260 5.41 3.67 26.87
N PHE A 261 6.42 3.39 26.05
CA PHE A 261 6.51 2.24 25.17
C PHE A 261 7.85 1.55 25.40
N PRO A 262 7.97 0.66 26.40
CA PRO A 262 9.24 0.04 26.79
C PRO A 262 9.96 -0.62 25.62
N GLU A 263 9.22 -1.35 24.79
CA GLU A 263 9.75 -2.06 23.62
C GLU A 263 10.35 -1.14 22.55
N LEU A 264 9.93 0.13 22.52
CA LEU A 264 10.46 1.14 21.60
C LEU A 264 11.54 2.01 22.24
N GLN A 265 11.85 1.82 23.53
CA GLN A 265 12.98 2.45 24.24
C GLN A 265 14.28 1.68 24.06
N VAL A 266 14.17 0.39 23.72
CA VAL A 266 15.31 -0.51 23.55
C VAL A 266 15.73 -0.57 22.08
N THR A 267 16.99 -0.21 21.80
CA THR A 267 17.56 -0.24 20.45
C THR A 267 18.91 -0.95 20.42
N ALA A 268 19.22 -1.63 19.32
CA ALA A 268 20.52 -2.31 19.16
C ALA A 268 21.68 -1.34 18.83
N LYS A 269 21.35 -0.12 18.38
CA LYS A 269 22.31 0.93 17.98
C LYS A 269 21.72 2.30 18.26
N ASN A 270 22.62 3.26 18.55
CA ASN A 270 22.31 4.68 18.67
C ASN A 270 21.40 5.16 17.54
N HIS A 271 20.20 5.63 17.90
CA HIS A 271 19.24 6.13 16.94
C HIS A 271 19.39 7.64 16.75
N LYS A 272 19.64 8.09 15.52
CA LYS A 272 19.52 9.52 15.19
C LYS A 272 18.05 9.85 14.94
N PRO A 273 17.53 10.98 15.46
CA PRO A 273 16.16 11.40 15.20
C PRO A 273 15.84 11.36 13.70
N GLN A 274 14.79 10.64 13.35
CA GLN A 274 14.36 10.50 11.95
C GLN A 274 13.31 11.56 11.62
N SER A 275 13.34 12.07 10.39
CA SER A 275 12.30 12.98 9.91
C SER A 275 10.98 12.23 9.77
N VAL A 276 9.94 12.73 10.43
CA VAL A 276 8.57 12.21 10.34
C VAL A 276 7.67 13.30 9.74
N PRO A 277 6.76 12.96 8.79
CA PRO A 277 5.76 13.91 8.31
C PRO A 277 4.91 14.42 9.47
N ALA A 278 4.58 15.72 9.53
CA ALA A 278 3.85 16.29 10.66
C ALA A 278 2.48 15.63 10.98
N PHE A 279 1.88 14.96 9.99
CA PHE A 279 0.64 14.20 10.13
C PHE A 279 0.54 13.11 9.05
N LEU A 280 -0.36 12.15 9.24
CA LEU A 280 -0.61 11.10 8.25
C LEU A 280 -1.38 11.65 7.03
N LYS A 281 -0.64 11.96 5.96
CA LYS A 281 -1.18 12.48 4.71
C LYS A 281 -1.57 11.38 3.73
N GLU A 282 -2.84 11.34 3.38
CA GLU A 282 -3.39 10.53 2.31
C GLU A 282 -3.23 11.22 0.96
N THR A 283 -2.93 10.45 -0.08
CA THR A 283 -2.78 10.96 -1.45
C THR A 283 -4.13 10.90 -2.17
N LYS A 284 -4.53 11.98 -2.85
CA LYS A 284 -5.74 11.98 -3.68
C LYS A 284 -5.62 10.91 -4.78
N ARG A 285 -6.70 10.16 -5.01
CA ARG A 285 -6.78 9.17 -6.09
C ARG A 285 -6.77 9.91 -7.42
N ARG A 286 -5.86 9.54 -8.32
CA ARG A 286 -5.83 10.05 -9.69
C ARG A 286 -6.80 9.25 -10.54
N PHE A 287 -7.52 9.92 -11.43
CA PHE A 287 -8.48 9.25 -12.30
C PHE A 287 -7.82 8.26 -13.24
N THR A 288 -6.71 8.67 -13.84
CA THR A 288 -5.89 7.89 -14.76
C THR A 288 -4.48 8.46 -14.76
N SER A 289 -3.50 7.61 -15.06
CA SER A 289 -2.12 8.02 -15.35
C SER A 289 -1.88 8.19 -16.86
N ALA A 290 -2.89 7.92 -17.69
CA ALA A 290 -2.86 8.19 -19.12
C ALA A 290 -2.72 9.69 -19.40
N SER A 291 -2.03 10.04 -20.49
CA SER A 291 -1.94 11.44 -20.91
C SER A 291 -3.29 11.97 -21.40
N SER A 292 -3.46 13.29 -21.40
CA SER A 292 -4.68 13.93 -21.92
C SER A 292 -5.00 13.52 -23.36
N ASP A 293 -3.97 13.35 -24.20
CA ASP A 293 -4.13 12.90 -25.59
C ASP A 293 -4.66 11.46 -25.66
N GLN A 294 -4.11 10.57 -24.83
CA GLN A 294 -4.55 9.17 -24.77
C GLN A 294 -6.00 9.06 -24.30
N VAL A 295 -6.39 9.85 -23.31
CA VAL A 295 -7.77 9.91 -22.83
C VAL A 295 -8.70 10.44 -23.92
N THR A 296 -8.31 11.51 -24.62
CA THR A 296 -9.09 12.09 -25.71
C THR A 296 -9.29 11.08 -26.85
N ILE A 297 -8.23 10.39 -27.28
CA ILE A 297 -8.31 9.37 -28.32
C ILE A 297 -9.17 8.19 -27.86
N ALA A 298 -9.04 7.74 -26.61
CA ALA A 298 -9.86 6.65 -26.07
C ALA A 298 -11.34 7.01 -26.07
N ILE A 299 -11.69 8.21 -25.59
CA ILE A 299 -13.07 8.73 -25.64
C ILE A 299 -13.55 8.83 -27.09
N GLY A 300 -12.71 9.33 -27.99
CA GLY A 300 -13.01 9.42 -29.42
C GLY A 300 -13.32 8.07 -30.05
N LEU A 301 -12.48 7.05 -29.83
CA LEU A 301 -12.70 5.68 -30.33
C LEU A 301 -13.96 5.04 -29.73
N GLY A 302 -14.19 5.21 -28.42
CA GLY A 302 -15.41 4.71 -27.78
C GLY A 302 -16.67 5.38 -28.33
N THR A 303 -16.63 6.70 -28.54
CA THR A 303 -17.76 7.47 -29.11
C THR A 303 -18.01 7.07 -30.55
N LEU A 304 -16.96 6.94 -31.34
CA LEU A 304 -17.02 6.50 -32.73
C LEU A 304 -17.56 5.08 -32.83
N LEU A 305 -17.22 4.18 -31.90
CA LEU A 305 -17.79 2.83 -31.85
C LEU A 305 -19.31 2.87 -31.58
N VAL A 306 -19.76 3.67 -30.61
CA VAL A 306 -21.20 3.82 -30.31
C VAL A 306 -21.95 4.39 -31.49
N VAL A 307 -21.50 5.53 -32.03
CA VAL A 307 -22.14 6.21 -33.18
C VAL A 307 -22.11 5.31 -34.42
N GLY A 308 -20.97 4.68 -34.70
CA GLY A 308 -20.80 3.77 -35.82
C GLY A 308 -21.71 2.54 -35.72
N SER A 309 -21.89 1.97 -34.52
CA SER A 309 -22.78 0.84 -34.30
C SER A 309 -24.25 1.25 -34.49
N ILE A 310 -24.67 2.39 -33.94
CA ILE A 310 -26.02 2.93 -34.16
C ILE A 310 -26.28 3.14 -35.65
N TYR A 311 -25.34 3.80 -36.34
CA TYR A 311 -25.47 4.09 -37.77
C TYR A 311 -25.50 2.81 -38.62
N LEU A 312 -24.60 1.86 -38.34
CA LEU A 312 -24.58 0.56 -38.99
C LEU A 312 -25.92 -0.17 -38.84
N GLY A 313 -26.51 -0.14 -37.63
CA GLY A 313 -27.83 -0.72 -37.37
C GLY A 313 -28.93 -0.15 -38.27
N PHE A 314 -28.87 1.14 -38.61
CA PHE A 314 -29.82 1.78 -39.53
C PHE A 314 -29.62 1.37 -40.99
N ILE A 315 -28.36 1.34 -41.48
CA ILE A 315 -28.08 1.10 -42.91
C ILE A 315 -28.04 -0.40 -43.29
N ALA A 316 -27.74 -1.27 -42.33
CA ALA A 316 -27.59 -2.71 -42.57
C ALA A 316 -28.91 -3.48 -42.58
N ALA A 317 -30.06 -2.83 -42.32
CA ALA A 317 -31.37 -3.47 -42.23
C ALA A 317 -31.78 -4.25 -43.50
N GLY A 318 -31.23 -3.91 -44.67
CA GLY A 318 -31.44 -4.62 -45.93
C GLY A 318 -30.32 -5.60 -46.34
N TRP A 319 -29.19 -5.63 -45.61
CA TRP A 319 -27.97 -6.35 -45.98
C TRP A 319 -27.65 -7.43 -44.94
N THR A 320 -28.45 -8.50 -44.92
CA THR A 320 -28.40 -9.52 -43.85
C THR A 320 -27.56 -10.75 -44.17
N THR A 321 -26.87 -10.78 -45.32
CA THR A 321 -26.08 -11.94 -45.76
C THR A 321 -24.57 -11.66 -45.77
N GLY A 322 -23.76 -12.72 -45.72
CA GLY A 322 -22.30 -12.64 -45.78
C GLY A 322 -21.66 -11.91 -44.59
N PHE A 323 -20.53 -11.24 -44.85
CA PHE A 323 -19.77 -10.49 -43.85
C PHE A 323 -20.58 -9.39 -43.16
N ILE A 324 -21.45 -8.69 -43.90
CA ILE A 324 -22.29 -7.61 -43.38
C ILE A 324 -23.33 -8.17 -42.39
N GLY A 325 -23.97 -9.30 -42.73
CA GLY A 325 -24.90 -9.99 -41.83
C GLY A 325 -24.24 -10.45 -40.52
N LEU A 326 -23.00 -10.94 -40.58
CA LEU A 326 -22.24 -11.30 -39.38
C LEU A 326 -22.01 -10.07 -38.48
N ILE A 327 -21.53 -8.96 -39.04
CA ILE A 327 -21.27 -7.75 -38.24
C ILE A 327 -22.56 -7.15 -37.70
N TYR A 328 -23.64 -7.18 -38.50
CA TYR A 328 -24.97 -6.76 -38.05
C TYR A 328 -25.43 -7.58 -36.83
N SER A 329 -25.21 -8.90 -36.82
CA SER A 329 -25.53 -9.74 -35.66
C SER A 329 -24.73 -9.39 -34.39
N LEU A 330 -23.54 -8.79 -34.55
CA LEU A 330 -22.69 -8.31 -33.45
C LEU A 330 -22.91 -6.83 -33.12
N CYS A 331 -23.81 -6.14 -33.83
CA CYS A 331 -24.02 -4.70 -33.69
C CYS A 331 -24.44 -4.32 -32.27
N ASP A 332 -25.38 -5.06 -31.67
CA ASP A 332 -25.81 -4.84 -30.28
C ASP A 332 -24.68 -5.09 -29.29
N LEU A 333 -23.79 -6.05 -29.56
CA LEU A 333 -22.61 -6.32 -28.74
C LEU A 333 -21.60 -5.16 -28.81
N PHE A 334 -21.34 -4.62 -30.00
CA PHE A 334 -20.45 -3.46 -30.17
C PHE A 334 -21.03 -2.19 -29.54
N LEU A 335 -22.34 -1.99 -29.67
CA LEU A 335 -23.05 -0.91 -29.01
C LEU A 335 -22.94 -1.03 -27.49
N ALA A 336 -23.25 -2.19 -26.93
CA ALA A 336 -23.14 -2.45 -25.50
C ALA A 336 -21.69 -2.27 -25.00
N TYR A 337 -20.71 -2.76 -25.75
CA TYR A 337 -19.29 -2.58 -25.44
C TYR A 337 -18.89 -1.09 -25.44
N GLY A 338 -19.28 -0.32 -26.46
CA GLY A 338 -19.00 1.12 -26.54
C GLY A 338 -19.65 1.92 -25.42
N ILE A 339 -20.91 1.62 -25.09
CA ILE A 339 -21.61 2.24 -23.95
C ILE A 339 -20.92 1.91 -22.64
N ALA A 340 -20.55 0.64 -22.41
CA ALA A 340 -19.83 0.24 -21.20
C ALA A 340 -18.44 0.91 -21.11
N PHE A 341 -17.73 0.98 -22.24
CA PHE A 341 -16.40 1.58 -22.33
C PHE A 341 -16.38 3.07 -21.93
N LEU A 342 -17.45 3.82 -22.23
CA LEU A 342 -17.60 5.23 -21.83
C LEU A 342 -18.31 5.40 -20.48
N GLY A 343 -19.30 4.56 -20.19
CA GLY A 343 -20.13 4.63 -18.99
C GLY A 343 -19.38 4.24 -17.72
N ILE A 344 -18.57 3.17 -17.76
CA ILE A 344 -17.80 2.71 -16.59
C ILE A 344 -16.84 3.80 -16.09
N PRO A 345 -15.99 4.43 -16.94
CA PRO A 345 -15.12 5.52 -16.50
C PRO A 345 -15.88 6.75 -16.01
N ALA A 346 -17.02 7.08 -16.62
CA ALA A 346 -17.86 8.21 -16.20
C ALA A 346 -18.41 7.99 -14.78
N ILE A 347 -18.99 6.82 -14.49
CA ILE A 347 -19.47 6.47 -13.15
C ILE A 347 -18.30 6.48 -12.15
N ARG A 348 -17.15 5.92 -12.53
CA ARG A 348 -15.94 5.91 -11.68
C ARG A 348 -15.46 7.31 -11.36
N TYR A 349 -15.51 8.23 -12.31
CA TYR A 349 -15.07 9.62 -12.12
C TYR A 349 -15.86 10.30 -10.98
N PHE A 350 -17.19 10.22 -11.01
CA PHE A 350 -18.03 10.81 -9.96
C PHE A 350 -17.82 10.13 -8.60
N TRP A 351 -17.70 8.80 -8.57
CA TRP A 351 -17.42 8.07 -7.33
C TRP A 351 -16.06 8.46 -6.72
N MET A 352 -15.03 8.60 -7.56
CA MET A 352 -13.70 9.01 -7.15
C MET A 352 -13.68 10.45 -6.62
N GLN A 353 -14.46 11.36 -7.20
CA GLN A 353 -14.59 12.72 -6.71
C GLN A 353 -15.11 12.74 -5.27
N GLY A 354 -16.16 11.95 -4.97
CA GLY A 354 -16.68 11.81 -3.61
C GLY A 354 -15.65 11.21 -2.63
N GLN A 355 -14.84 10.24 -3.08
CA GLN A 355 -13.76 9.69 -2.25
C GLN A 355 -12.63 10.69 -2.00
N ASN A 356 -12.24 11.45 -3.01
CA ASN A 356 -11.19 12.46 -2.89
C ASN A 356 -11.60 13.59 -1.94
N GLN A 357 -12.88 13.97 -1.92
CA GLN A 357 -13.41 14.90 -0.93
C GLN A 357 -13.29 14.35 0.51
N LYS A 358 -13.61 13.06 0.72
CA LYS A 358 -13.43 12.42 2.03
C LYS A 358 -11.96 12.35 2.45
N ILE A 359 -11.06 12.03 1.51
CA ILE A 359 -9.61 12.03 1.72
C ILE A 359 -9.13 13.42 2.14
N GLU A 360 -9.59 14.46 1.45
CA GLU A 360 -9.26 15.85 1.76
C GLU A 360 -9.78 16.28 3.12
N ALA A 361 -11.03 15.95 3.47
CA ALA A 361 -11.59 16.21 4.79
C ALA A 361 -10.77 15.57 5.91
N ARG A 362 -10.37 14.29 5.77
CA ARG A 362 -9.50 13.60 6.74
C ARG A 362 -8.13 14.24 6.87
N ASN A 363 -7.52 14.61 5.75
CA ASN A 363 -6.22 15.29 5.76
C ASN A 363 -6.29 16.66 6.45
N THR A 364 -7.32 17.45 6.16
CA THR A 364 -7.57 18.74 6.81
C THR A 364 -7.81 18.57 8.31
N GLN A 365 -8.59 17.57 8.70
CA GLN A 365 -8.80 17.24 10.11
C GLN A 365 -7.47 16.92 10.80
N ARG A 366 -6.65 16.01 10.26
CA ARG A 366 -5.35 15.64 10.83
C ARG A 366 -4.37 16.82 10.87
N GLN A 367 -4.38 17.67 9.85
CA GLN A 367 -3.57 18.89 9.82
C GLN A 367 -3.94 19.87 10.95
N ASN A 368 -5.23 19.98 11.28
CA ASN A 368 -5.72 20.83 12.37
C ASN A 368 -5.36 20.30 13.77
N LEU A 369 -4.84 19.07 13.89
CA LEU A 369 -4.36 18.49 15.15
C LEU A 369 -2.86 18.77 15.39
N VAL A 370 -2.13 19.17 14.35
CA VAL A 370 -0.68 19.37 14.43
C VAL A 370 -0.35 20.54 15.37
N GLY A 371 0.60 20.33 16.28
CA GLY A 371 1.14 21.36 17.15
C GLY A 371 0.28 21.72 18.36
N LYS A 372 -0.84 21.02 18.58
CA LYS A 372 -1.73 21.21 19.73
C LYS A 372 -1.26 20.43 20.96
N THR A 373 0.00 20.58 21.35
CA THR A 373 0.56 19.81 22.47
C THR A 373 0.51 20.60 23.77
N ILE A 374 0.09 19.94 24.86
CA ILE A 374 0.05 20.53 26.20
C ILE A 374 1.45 20.46 26.82
N GLN A 375 2.07 21.62 27.06
CA GLN A 375 3.45 21.72 27.53
C GLN A 375 3.68 21.02 28.88
N ARG A 376 2.69 21.10 29.79
CA ARG A 376 2.71 20.37 31.07
C ARG A 376 2.81 18.84 30.89
N LYS A 377 2.05 18.26 29.96
CA LYS A 377 2.12 16.82 29.64
C LYS A 377 3.48 16.43 29.07
N LEU A 378 4.05 17.29 28.21
CA LEU A 378 5.39 17.08 27.66
C LEU A 378 6.46 17.06 28.75
N ASP A 379 6.37 17.94 29.73
CA ASP A 379 7.35 17.99 30.82
C ASP A 379 7.26 16.74 31.72
N TYR A 380 6.05 16.24 31.98
CA TYR A 380 5.87 14.96 32.68
C TYR A 380 6.39 13.77 31.85
N THR A 381 6.20 13.80 30.54
CA THR A 381 6.66 12.76 29.61
C THR A 381 8.16 12.53 29.67
N LYS A 382 8.95 13.60 29.84
CA LYS A 382 10.42 13.52 29.94
C LYS A 382 10.91 12.63 31.09
N GLN A 383 10.10 12.43 32.14
CA GLN A 383 10.46 11.54 33.26
C GLN A 383 10.48 10.06 32.88
N PHE A 384 9.72 9.69 31.84
CA PHE A 384 9.63 8.31 31.34
C PHE A 384 10.40 8.10 30.03
N ALA A 385 11.00 9.17 29.50
CA ALA A 385 11.75 9.18 28.26
C ALA A 385 13.16 8.59 28.45
N ILE A 386 13.24 7.26 28.56
CA ILE A 386 14.47 6.50 28.75
C ILE A 386 14.84 5.84 27.41
N GLU A 387 16.11 5.85 27.05
CA GLU A 387 16.63 5.12 25.89
C GLU A 387 17.70 4.14 26.37
N THR A 388 17.46 2.85 26.13
CA THR A 388 18.40 1.78 26.45
C THR A 388 19.01 1.26 25.16
N ILE A 389 20.33 1.38 25.04
CA ILE A 389 21.05 0.86 23.88
C ILE A 389 21.71 -0.45 24.31
N VAL A 390 21.36 -1.54 23.64
CA VAL A 390 22.04 -2.82 23.83
C VAL A 390 23.34 -2.76 23.01
N GLY A 391 24.41 -2.28 23.64
CA GLY A 391 25.77 -2.17 23.10
C GLY A 391 26.55 -3.48 23.22
N LYS A 392 27.82 -3.52 22.82
CA LYS A 392 28.72 -4.67 23.12
C LYS A 392 29.41 -4.50 24.48
N ASP A 393 29.36 -3.29 25.01
CA ASP A 393 29.98 -2.81 26.24
C ASP A 393 29.12 -2.99 27.50
N ASN A 394 27.80 -3.21 27.34
CA ASN A 394 26.83 -3.42 28.42
C ASN A 394 26.08 -4.77 28.32
N LEU A 395 26.77 -5.78 27.80
CA LEU A 395 26.24 -7.13 27.70
C LEU A 395 26.46 -7.89 29.01
N ALA A 396 25.38 -8.39 29.58
CA ALA A 396 25.41 -9.37 30.67
C ALA A 396 25.71 -10.77 30.13
N TYR A 397 25.16 -11.11 28.96
CA TYR A 397 25.29 -12.43 28.38
C TYR A 397 25.23 -12.39 26.84
N THR A 398 26.02 -13.23 26.19
CA THR A 398 25.96 -13.49 24.75
C THR A 398 26.06 -14.98 24.47
N THR A 399 25.41 -15.41 23.39
CA THR A 399 25.51 -16.80 22.87
C THR A 399 26.64 -16.98 21.85
N GLU A 400 27.46 -15.95 21.63
CA GLU A 400 28.64 -16.00 20.73
C GLU A 400 29.86 -16.66 21.40
N THR A 401 30.04 -16.44 22.70
CA THR A 401 31.19 -16.89 23.47
C THR A 401 30.77 -17.83 24.59
N ASP A 402 31.71 -18.64 25.11
CA ASP A 402 31.40 -19.53 26.23
C ASP A 402 31.11 -18.74 27.50
N LEU A 403 30.30 -19.30 28.41
CA LEU A 403 29.89 -18.62 29.65
C LEU A 403 31.10 -18.31 30.54
N ILE A 404 32.05 -19.24 30.64
CA ILE A 404 33.22 -19.09 31.52
C ILE A 404 34.10 -17.93 31.04
N ASP A 405 34.34 -17.84 29.74
CA ASP A 405 35.11 -16.75 29.15
C ASP A 405 34.44 -15.38 29.38
N GLN A 406 33.10 -15.34 29.35
CA GLN A 406 32.33 -14.12 29.63
C GLN A 406 32.39 -13.71 31.10
N GLU A 407 32.24 -14.66 32.04
CA GLU A 407 32.36 -14.39 33.48
C GLU A 407 33.75 -13.87 33.84
N ILE A 408 34.81 -14.42 33.22
CA ILE A 408 36.18 -13.94 33.39
C ILE A 408 36.32 -12.50 32.87
N ALA A 409 35.78 -12.20 31.68
CA ALA A 409 35.84 -10.87 31.09
C ALA A 409 35.03 -9.82 31.86
N ASN A 410 33.93 -10.22 32.50
CA ASN A 410 33.03 -9.33 33.25
C ASN A 410 33.31 -9.30 34.77
N ARG A 411 34.30 -10.04 35.26
CA ARG A 411 34.60 -10.19 36.70
C ARG A 411 34.70 -8.85 37.44
N ASP A 412 35.47 -7.91 36.92
CA ASP A 412 35.69 -6.60 37.57
C ASP A 412 34.39 -5.79 37.68
N LYS A 413 33.50 -5.89 36.68
CA LYS A 413 32.18 -5.23 36.70
C LYS A 413 31.25 -5.86 37.72
N ILE A 414 31.25 -7.18 37.81
CA ILE A 414 30.44 -7.94 38.77
C ILE A 414 30.88 -7.58 40.20
N ASP A 415 32.19 -7.55 40.46
CA ASP A 415 32.74 -7.18 41.77
C ASP A 415 32.36 -5.74 42.17
N GLU A 416 32.36 -4.80 41.22
CA GLU A 416 31.94 -3.42 41.47
C GLU A 416 30.43 -3.28 41.71
N GLU A 417 29.60 -4.07 41.02
CA GLU A 417 28.15 -4.10 41.26
C GLU A 417 27.82 -4.66 42.65
N TRP A 418 28.50 -5.74 43.06
CA TRP A 418 28.37 -6.30 44.41
C TRP A 418 28.76 -5.29 45.48
N ARG A 419 29.86 -4.54 45.28
CA ARG A 419 30.24 -3.46 46.18
C ARG A 419 29.15 -2.38 46.30
N LYS A 420 28.58 -1.92 45.19
CA LYS A 420 27.49 -0.93 45.21
C LYS A 420 26.26 -1.44 45.96
N ARG A 421 25.87 -2.71 45.76
CA ARG A 421 24.73 -3.32 46.46
C ARG A 421 24.98 -3.41 47.97
N LEU A 422 26.20 -3.79 48.36
CA LEU A 422 26.63 -3.86 49.77
C LEU A 422 26.72 -2.47 50.44
N GLU A 423 27.11 -1.43 49.70
CA GLU A 423 27.17 -0.04 50.20
C GLU A 423 25.77 0.63 50.24
N SER A 424 24.78 0.11 49.50
CA SER A 424 23.40 0.62 49.43
C SER A 424 22.40 -0.07 50.37
N SER A 425 22.83 -1.15 51.04
CA SER A 425 22.09 -1.85 52.10
C SER A 425 22.51 -1.31 53.46
#